data_AF-A0A2V8ZAH3-F1
#
_entry.id   AF-A0A2V8ZAH3-F1
#
_cell.length_a   1.000
_cell.length_b   1.000
_cell.length_c   1.000
_cell.angle_alpha   90.00
_cell.angle_beta   90.00
_cell.angle_gamma   90.00
#
_symmetry.space_group_name_H-M   'P 1'
#
loop_
_entity.id
_entity.type
_entity.pdbx_description
1 polymer ?
#
loop_
_entity_poly.entity_id
_entity_poly.type
_entity_poly.pdbx_seq_one_letter_code
_entity_poly.pdbx_strand_id
1 'polypeptide(L)'
;MERVRVVRSLFGLLPLAALALALTPASPAQTADVSGRYQCTQAKMQGKVIACNTAPLILKNDGRFELRGWEGNYLVSGQWVELSDSLVKTRAKIEPGHKIVLRYYGKHGRVEMTFERRVAELGKTALS
;
A
#
# COMPACT_ATOMS: atom_id res chain seq x y z
N MET A 1 -38.59 29.46 46.97
CA MET A 1 -37.95 30.11 45.80
C MET A 1 -36.68 29.34 45.49
N GLU A 2 -36.63 28.76 44.30
CA GLU A 2 -35.61 27.84 43.79
C GLU A 2 -34.23 28.49 43.61
N ARG A 3 -33.15 27.70 43.75
CA ARG A 3 -32.04 27.62 42.77
C ARG A 3 -31.38 26.24 42.83
N VAL A 4 -31.71 25.42 41.84
CA VAL A 4 -30.98 24.22 41.43
C VAL A 4 -29.77 24.67 40.60
N ARG A 5 -28.59 24.05 40.76
CA ARG A 5 -27.89 23.29 39.69
C ARG A 5 -26.40 23.02 39.96
N VAL A 6 -26.13 21.72 40.04
CA VAL A 6 -25.07 21.01 39.29
C VAL A 6 -23.63 21.32 39.69
N VAL A 7 -23.23 20.81 40.85
CA VAL A 7 -21.83 20.43 41.10
C VAL A 7 -21.81 18.94 41.40
N ARG A 8 -21.94 18.13 40.36
CA ARG A 8 -21.67 16.69 40.34
C ARG A 8 -21.94 16.23 38.93
N SER A 9 -20.95 15.61 38.28
CA SER A 9 -21.06 14.78 37.05
C SER A 9 -20.00 15.11 36.00
N LEU A 10 -18.71 15.13 36.36
CA LEU A 10 -17.64 15.02 35.35
C LEU A 10 -16.52 14.03 35.71
N PHE A 11 -16.41 13.55 36.96
CA PHE A 11 -15.35 12.62 37.37
C PHE A 11 -15.68 11.13 37.22
N GLY A 12 -16.95 10.77 36.96
CA GLY A 12 -17.38 9.36 36.89
C GLY A 12 -17.29 8.69 35.52
N LEU A 13 -17.00 9.45 34.45
CA LEU A 13 -17.03 8.96 33.06
C LEU A 13 -15.67 8.58 32.49
N LEU A 14 -14.58 9.02 33.14
CA LEU A 14 -13.20 8.66 32.76
C LEU A 14 -12.89 7.16 32.80
N PRO A 15 -13.31 6.36 33.81
CA PRO A 15 -12.97 4.94 33.83
C PRO A 15 -13.76 4.13 32.79
N LEU A 16 -14.97 4.58 32.42
CA LEU A 16 -15.79 3.94 31.38
C LEU A 16 -15.22 4.16 29.98
N ALA A 17 -14.63 5.33 29.71
CA ALA A 17 -13.98 5.61 28.42
C ALA A 17 -12.72 4.74 28.20
N ALA A 18 -11.94 4.50 29.26
CA ALA A 18 -10.77 3.63 29.20
C ALA A 18 -11.15 2.15 28.94
N LEU A 19 -12.25 1.68 29.54
CA LEU A 19 -12.75 0.32 29.31
C LEU A 19 -13.27 0.13 27.88
N ALA A 20 -13.90 1.15 27.30
CA ALA A 20 -14.39 1.11 25.92
C ALA A 20 -13.26 1.02 24.88
N LEU A 21 -12.11 1.67 25.13
CA LEU A 21 -10.92 1.57 24.28
C LEU A 21 -10.28 0.18 24.34
N ALA A 22 -10.26 -0.46 25.52
CA ALA A 22 -9.73 -1.83 25.69
C ALA A 22 -10.60 -2.90 25.00
N LEU A 23 -11.87 -2.60 24.75
CA LEU A 23 -12.83 -3.48 24.07
C LEU A 23 -12.92 -3.23 22.56
N THR A 24 -12.18 -2.25 22.02
CA THR A 24 -12.11 -2.10 20.56
C THR A 24 -11.30 -3.27 19.99
N PRO A 25 -11.89 -4.13 19.14
CA PRO A 25 -11.11 -5.16 18.47
C PRO A 25 -10.02 -4.45 17.68
N ALA A 26 -8.77 -4.77 17.98
CA ALA A 26 -7.63 -4.37 17.17
C ALA A 26 -7.87 -4.96 15.78
N SER A 27 -8.47 -4.17 14.89
CA SER A 27 -8.65 -4.57 13.51
C SER A 27 -7.24 -4.76 12.97
N PRO A 28 -6.85 -5.97 12.52
CA PRO A 28 -5.59 -6.09 11.80
C PRO A 28 -5.70 -5.12 10.64
N ALA A 29 -4.77 -4.17 10.56
CA ALA A 29 -4.64 -3.34 9.39
C ALA A 29 -4.50 -4.32 8.23
N GLN A 30 -5.55 -4.45 7.41
CA GLN A 30 -5.60 -5.41 6.32
C GLN A 30 -4.45 -5.04 5.39
N THR A 31 -3.35 -5.78 5.47
CA THR A 31 -2.21 -5.59 4.57
C THR A 31 -2.76 -5.94 3.20
N ALA A 32 -2.89 -4.95 2.33
CA ALA A 32 -3.40 -5.17 0.98
C ALA A 32 -2.59 -6.30 0.33
N ASP A 33 -3.27 -7.35 -0.14
CA ASP A 33 -2.58 -8.40 -0.86
C ASP A 33 -2.05 -7.84 -2.18
N VAL A 34 -0.74 -7.62 -2.22
CA VAL A 34 -0.01 -7.13 -3.38
C VAL A 34 0.75 -8.26 -4.09
N SER A 35 0.62 -9.52 -3.66
CA SER A 35 1.39 -10.64 -4.23
C SER A 35 0.83 -11.11 -5.58
N GLY A 36 1.59 -11.02 -6.66
CA GLY A 36 1.14 -11.42 -8.00
C GLY A 36 1.94 -10.79 -9.13
N ARG A 37 1.47 -10.99 -10.37
CA ARG A 37 2.14 -10.51 -11.59
C ARG A 37 1.49 -9.24 -12.12
N TYR A 38 2.26 -8.16 -12.19
CA TYR A 38 1.82 -6.87 -12.69
C TYR A 38 2.46 -6.57 -14.04
N GLN A 39 1.62 -6.23 -15.02
CA GLN A 39 2.06 -5.86 -16.36
C GLN A 39 2.28 -4.36 -16.44
N CYS A 40 3.29 -3.91 -17.15
CA CYS A 40 3.45 -2.48 -17.34
C CYS A 40 2.37 -1.95 -18.30
N THR A 41 1.60 -0.96 -17.85
CA THR A 41 0.54 -0.34 -18.65
C THR A 41 0.89 1.09 -19.07
N GLN A 42 1.75 1.77 -18.32
CA GLN A 42 2.17 3.14 -18.65
C GLN A 42 3.60 3.39 -18.20
N ALA A 43 4.37 4.08 -19.04
CA ALA A 43 5.65 4.66 -18.65
C ALA A 43 5.64 6.14 -18.99
N LYS A 44 6.16 6.98 -18.10
CA LYS A 44 6.37 8.41 -18.30
C LYS A 44 7.82 8.75 -18.06
N MET A 45 8.36 9.56 -18.96
CA MET A 45 9.73 10.03 -18.93
C MET A 45 9.70 11.55 -19.06
N GLN A 46 10.18 12.26 -18.03
CA GLN A 46 10.05 13.72 -17.95
C GLN A 46 8.59 14.20 -18.19
N GLY A 47 7.61 13.45 -17.67
CA GLY A 47 6.18 13.75 -17.81
C GLY A 47 5.55 13.34 -19.15
N LYS A 48 6.34 12.98 -20.17
CA LYS A 48 5.82 12.49 -21.46
C LYS A 48 5.55 11.00 -21.40
N VAL A 49 4.38 10.56 -21.86
CA VAL A 49 4.03 9.14 -21.96
C VAL A 49 4.85 8.50 -23.08
N ILE A 50 5.47 7.36 -22.78
CA ILE A 50 6.24 6.54 -23.72
C ILE A 50 5.68 5.11 -23.75
N ALA A 51 6.03 4.35 -24.79
CA ALA A 51 5.68 2.94 -24.86
C ALA A 51 6.25 2.18 -23.65
N CYS A 52 5.43 1.38 -22.98
CA CYS A 52 5.93 0.53 -21.90
C CYS A 52 6.28 -0.87 -22.41
N ASN A 53 7.57 -1.10 -22.63
CA ASN A 53 8.13 -2.40 -23.03
C ASN A 53 8.92 -3.07 -21.89
N THR A 54 8.63 -2.69 -20.64
CA THR A 54 9.32 -3.25 -19.47
C THR A 54 8.78 -4.64 -19.14
N ALA A 55 9.67 -5.52 -18.68
CA ALA A 55 9.30 -6.80 -18.09
C ALA A 55 8.27 -6.62 -16.95
N PRO A 56 7.41 -7.61 -16.69
CA PRO A 56 6.44 -7.53 -15.60
C PRO A 56 7.14 -7.38 -14.24
N LEU A 57 6.47 -6.71 -13.31
CA LEU A 57 6.81 -6.72 -11.89
C LEU A 57 6.12 -7.93 -11.26
N ILE A 58 6.89 -8.84 -10.67
CA ILE A 58 6.38 -10.02 -9.96
C ILE A 58 6.64 -9.82 -8.47
N LEU A 59 5.57 -9.86 -7.67
CA LEU A 59 5.63 -9.87 -6.22
C LEU A 59 5.24 -11.27 -5.74
N LYS A 60 6.18 -12.04 -5.19
CA LYS A 60 5.96 -13.41 -4.75
C LYS A 60 5.38 -13.42 -3.32
N ASN A 61 4.57 -14.43 -3.01
CA ASN A 61 3.95 -14.59 -1.68
C ASN A 61 4.96 -14.73 -0.52
N ASP A 62 6.20 -15.10 -0.81
CA ASP A 62 7.28 -15.24 0.16
C ASP A 62 8.01 -13.92 0.46
N GLY A 63 7.54 -12.79 -0.08
CA GLY A 63 8.16 -11.48 0.12
C GLY A 63 9.31 -11.18 -0.84
N ARG A 64 9.56 -12.01 -1.86
CA ARG A 64 10.54 -11.71 -2.92
C ARG A 64 9.91 -11.00 -4.10
N PHE A 65 10.68 -10.19 -4.83
CA PHE A 65 10.21 -9.57 -6.07
C PHE A 65 11.17 -9.81 -7.24
N GLU A 66 10.63 -9.70 -8.45
CA GLU A 66 11.41 -9.67 -9.69
C GLU A 66 10.93 -8.52 -10.59
N LEU A 67 11.87 -7.73 -11.11
CA LEU A 67 11.61 -6.66 -12.06
C LEU A 67 12.79 -6.49 -13.02
N ARG A 68 12.62 -6.87 -14.30
CA ARG A 68 13.65 -6.65 -15.35
C ARG A 68 15.04 -7.18 -14.96
N GLY A 69 15.09 -8.39 -14.39
CA GLY A 69 16.34 -9.02 -13.93
C GLY A 69 16.86 -8.49 -12.59
N TRP A 70 16.18 -7.51 -11.99
CA TRP A 70 16.39 -7.10 -10.61
C TRP A 70 15.56 -8.00 -9.68
N GLU A 71 16.22 -8.71 -8.77
CA GLU A 71 15.58 -9.58 -7.78
C GLU A 71 15.99 -9.14 -6.37
N GLY A 72 15.04 -9.21 -5.43
CA GLY A 72 15.28 -8.88 -4.04
C GLY A 72 14.07 -9.18 -3.17
N ASN A 73 13.99 -8.53 -2.02
CA ASN A 73 12.89 -8.63 -1.08
C ASN A 73 12.02 -7.37 -1.14
N TYR A 74 10.72 -7.53 -0.90
CA TYR A 74 9.80 -6.43 -0.75
C TYR A 74 9.09 -6.44 0.59
N LEU A 75 8.73 -5.25 1.06
CA LEU A 75 7.94 -5.04 2.27
C LEU A 75 6.79 -4.07 1.95
N VAL A 76 5.62 -4.36 2.51
CA VAL A 76 4.45 -3.48 2.38
C VAL A 76 4.33 -2.64 3.64
N SER A 77 4.31 -1.31 3.47
CA SER A 77 4.13 -0.36 4.57
C SER A 77 3.12 0.71 4.17
N GLY A 78 1.90 0.57 4.69
CA GLY A 78 0.78 1.44 4.33
C GLY A 78 0.50 1.40 2.81
N GLN A 79 0.63 2.54 2.14
CA GLN A 79 0.43 2.67 0.69
C GLN A 79 1.70 2.47 -0.15
N TRP A 80 2.75 1.90 0.44
CA TRP A 80 4.04 1.75 -0.22
C TRP A 80 4.48 0.28 -0.25
N VAL A 81 5.03 -0.13 -1.38
CA VAL A 81 5.84 -1.33 -1.52
C VAL A 81 7.30 -0.88 -1.55
N GLU A 82 8.05 -1.20 -0.52
CA GLU A 82 9.50 -1.03 -0.52
C GLU A 82 10.13 -2.21 -1.24
N LEU A 83 10.88 -1.98 -2.30
CA LEU A 83 11.64 -2.99 -3.04
C LEU A 83 13.12 -2.80 -2.70
N SER A 84 13.79 -3.86 -2.29
CA SER A 84 15.20 -3.80 -1.87
C SER A 84 15.97 -5.05 -2.25
N ASP A 85 17.19 -4.87 -2.74
CA ASP A 85 18.21 -5.92 -2.79
C ASP A 85 19.38 -5.55 -1.86
N SER A 86 20.56 -6.17 -2.06
CA SER A 86 21.76 -5.86 -1.27
C SER A 86 22.38 -4.48 -1.53
N LEU A 87 22.00 -3.79 -2.62
CA LEU A 87 22.65 -2.57 -3.11
C LEU A 87 21.69 -1.38 -3.27
N VAL A 88 20.42 -1.64 -3.52
CA VAL A 88 19.41 -0.67 -3.96
C VAL A 88 18.17 -0.83 -3.11
N LYS A 89 17.64 0.30 -2.64
CA LYS A 89 16.33 0.39 -2.01
C LYS A 89 15.50 1.44 -2.72
N THR A 90 14.30 1.07 -3.17
CA THR A 90 13.34 1.98 -3.79
C THR A 90 11.94 1.76 -3.24
N ARG A 91 11.05 2.71 -3.49
CA ARG A 91 9.65 2.63 -3.06
C ARG A 91 8.74 2.78 -4.27
N ALA A 92 7.74 1.91 -4.35
CA ALA A 92 6.65 2.01 -5.29
C ALA A 92 5.34 2.29 -4.52
N LYS A 93 4.49 3.16 -5.07
CA LYS A 93 3.21 3.51 -4.46
C LYS A 93 2.14 2.52 -4.89
N ILE A 94 1.33 2.06 -3.95
CA ILE A 94 0.13 1.28 -4.20
C ILE A 94 -0.98 2.27 -4.55
N GLU A 95 -1.56 2.10 -5.73
CA GLU A 95 -2.68 2.89 -6.23
C GLU A 95 -3.93 1.99 -6.39
N PRO A 96 -5.14 2.57 -6.32
CA PRO A 96 -6.38 1.83 -6.52
C PRO A 96 -6.43 1.08 -7.85
N GLY A 97 -7.21 -0.01 -7.88
CA GLY A 97 -7.34 -0.85 -9.08
C GLY A 97 -6.12 -1.76 -9.32
N HIS A 98 -5.49 -2.25 -8.25
CA HIS A 98 -4.33 -3.15 -8.30
C HIS A 98 -3.16 -2.57 -9.10
N LYS A 99 -2.85 -1.29 -8.87
CA LYS A 99 -1.78 -0.56 -9.54
C LYS A 99 -0.59 -0.35 -8.61
N ILE A 100 0.61 -0.48 -9.17
CA ILE A 100 1.87 -0.17 -8.50
C ILE A 100 2.60 0.87 -9.35
N VAL A 101 2.90 2.02 -8.74
CA VAL A 101 3.59 3.13 -9.40
C VAL A 101 5.01 3.24 -8.87
N LEU A 102 5.98 2.84 -9.69
CA LEU A 102 7.40 2.96 -9.40
C LEU A 102 7.94 4.27 -9.95
N ARG A 103 8.66 5.03 -9.13
CA ARG A 103 9.28 6.30 -9.54
C ARG A 103 10.76 6.27 -9.21
N TYR A 104 11.60 6.53 -10.21
CA TYR A 104 13.05 6.54 -10.03
C TYR A 104 13.71 7.57 -10.96
N TYR A 105 14.96 7.91 -10.67
CA TYR A 105 15.78 8.76 -11.53
C TYR A 105 16.70 7.88 -12.37
N GLY A 106 16.52 7.91 -13.69
CA GLY A 106 17.41 7.25 -14.65
C GLY A 106 18.37 8.24 -15.30
N LYS A 107 19.20 7.75 -16.23
CA LYS A 107 20.17 8.55 -17.00
C LYS A 107 19.56 9.76 -17.71
N HIS A 108 18.29 9.66 -18.08
CA HIS A 108 17.58 10.68 -18.84
C HIS A 108 16.54 11.43 -17.99
N GLY A 109 16.68 11.40 -16.66
CA GLY A 109 15.82 12.11 -15.71
C GLY A 109 14.79 11.22 -15.04
N ARG A 110 13.72 11.85 -14.52
CA ARG A 110 12.68 11.18 -13.74
C ARG A 110 11.85 10.26 -14.63
N VAL A 111 11.74 9.00 -14.21
CA VAL A 111 10.93 7.97 -14.83
C VAL A 111 9.83 7.54 -13.84
N GLU A 112 8.62 7.39 -14.35
CA GLU A 112 7.47 6.86 -13.63
C GLU A 112 6.92 5.68 -14.44
N MET A 113 6.81 4.52 -13.83
CA MET A 113 6.24 3.32 -14.43
C MET A 113 5.03 2.88 -13.62
N THR A 114 3.93 2.61 -14.32
CA THR A 114 2.69 2.08 -13.75
C THR A 114 2.57 0.64 -14.17
N PHE A 115 2.48 -0.24 -13.18
CA PHE A 115 2.22 -1.66 -13.35
C PHE A 115 0.82 -1.98 -12.84
N GLU A 116 0.09 -2.82 -13.55
CA GLU A 116 -1.28 -3.18 -13.24
C GLU A 116 -1.46 -4.70 -13.27
N ARG A 117 -2.16 -5.24 -12.27
CA ARG A 117 -2.53 -6.65 -12.23
C ARG A 117 -3.86 -6.84 -12.95
N ARG A 118 -3.95 -7.84 -13.83
CA ARG A 118 -5.22 -8.22 -14.47
C ARG A 118 -6.15 -8.91 -13.46
N VAL A 119 -7.40 -8.46 -13.40
CA VAL A 119 -8.45 -8.95 -12.49
C VAL A 119 -8.76 -10.44 -12.69
N ALA A 120 -8.54 -11.00 -13.88
CA ALA A 120 -8.73 -12.42 -14.16
C ALA A 120 -7.85 -13.36 -13.29
N GLU A 121 -6.73 -12.87 -12.74
CA GLU A 121 -5.87 -13.64 -11.84
C GLU A 121 -6.26 -13.50 -10.35
N LEU A 122 -7.17 -12.58 -10.00
CA LEU A 122 -7.66 -12.34 -8.62
C LEU A 122 -8.83 -13.28 -8.24
N GLY A 123 -8.83 -14.51 -8.77
CA GLY A 123 -9.95 -15.45 -8.71
C GLY A 123 -10.78 -15.40 -7.41
N LYS A 124 -12.06 -15.06 -7.55
CA LYS A 124 -13.18 -15.35 -6.62
C LYS A 124 -13.16 -14.73 -5.20
N THR A 125 -12.29 -13.77 -4.86
CA THR A 125 -12.30 -13.17 -3.50
C THR A 125 -12.90 -11.76 -3.40
N ALA A 126 -13.32 -11.15 -4.50
CA ALA A 126 -14.02 -9.86 -4.49
C ALA A 126 -15.49 -10.05 -4.85
N LEU A 127 -16.28 -10.60 -3.94
CA LEU A 127 -17.75 -10.49 -3.78
C LEU A 127 -18.21 -11.60 -2.82
N SER A 128 -18.23 -11.32 -1.51
CA SER A 128 -19.12 -11.99 -0.57
C SER A 128 -19.56 -11.03 0.50
#